data_AF-A0A258ID60-F1
#
_entry.id   AF-A0A258ID60-F1
#
_cell.length_a   1.000
_cell.length_b   1.000
_cell.length_c   1.000
_cell.angle_alpha   90.00
_cell.angle_beta   90.00
_cell.angle_gamma   90.00
#
_symmetry.space_group_name_H-M   'P 1'
#
loop_
_entity.id
_entity.type
_entity.pdbx_description
1 polymer ?
#
loop_
_entity_poly.entity_id
_entity_poly.type
_entity_poly.pdbx_seq_one_letter_code
_entity_poly.pdbx_strand_id
1 'polypeptide(L)'
;MDIYAQTAAAFSSLDFSDENARLAEIKTRLDDTTRAIEAGESRMQEIHRTIAEARGPDGDAVADALLAHGDAALAASASRTGEQLKEEKASLIEGLRRLRHRAEDLRAERDTIQLEARGKAAVVAKPLVEHLMAEQLKTAQSVMSAYAALSGLTMATGGFQSERSLLHEAISGLHGRDGLLGYVRAAEVPEELREVIDALDGKGEAFQPAKLGEIPLY
;
A
#
# COMPACT_ATOMS: atom_id res chain seq x y z
N MET A 1 11.61 -20.26 28.45
CA MET A 1 12.13 -19.84 27.14
C MET A 1 11.47 -18.50 26.86
N ASP A 2 12.28 -17.49 26.57
CA ASP A 2 11.84 -16.11 26.40
C ASP A 2 10.83 -15.97 25.24
N ILE A 3 9.75 -15.22 25.46
CA ILE A 3 8.65 -15.05 24.48
C ILE A 3 9.14 -14.32 23.22
N TYR A 4 10.08 -13.38 23.37
CA TYR A 4 10.71 -12.70 22.24
C TYR A 4 11.48 -13.70 21.37
N ALA A 5 12.37 -14.49 21.98
CA ALA A 5 13.11 -15.53 21.27
C ALA A 5 12.19 -16.59 20.59
N GLN A 6 11.08 -16.96 21.23
CA GLN A 6 10.09 -17.86 20.63
C GLN A 6 9.43 -17.26 19.39
N THR A 7 9.01 -15.99 19.47
CA THR A 7 8.38 -15.30 18.34
C THR A 7 9.39 -15.08 17.21
N ALA A 8 10.64 -14.69 17.50
CA ALA A 8 11.70 -14.57 16.50
C ALA A 8 11.96 -15.89 15.77
N ALA A 9 12.03 -17.01 16.51
CA ALA A 9 12.17 -18.33 15.92
C ALA A 9 10.97 -18.72 15.04
N ALA A 10 9.75 -18.40 15.49
CA ALA A 10 8.54 -18.67 14.72
C ALA A 10 8.46 -17.82 13.44
N PHE A 11 8.82 -16.53 13.49
CA PHE A 11 8.97 -15.68 12.31
C PHE A 11 10.03 -16.19 11.34
N SER A 12 11.18 -16.63 11.87
CA SER A 12 12.23 -17.25 11.06
C SER A 12 11.73 -18.50 10.33
N SER A 13 10.83 -19.27 10.94
CA SER A 13 10.24 -20.47 10.35
C SER A 13 9.12 -20.21 9.33
N LEU A 14 8.60 -18.98 9.23
CA LEU A 14 7.57 -18.66 8.23
C LEU A 14 8.13 -18.83 6.83
N ASP A 15 7.43 -19.63 6.03
CA ASP A 15 7.73 -19.82 4.62
C ASP A 15 6.71 -19.06 3.77
N PHE A 16 7.23 -18.27 2.84
CA PHE A 16 6.47 -17.49 1.86
C PHE A 16 6.90 -17.84 0.43
N SER A 17 7.53 -19.00 0.21
CA SER A 17 7.99 -19.44 -1.12
C SER A 17 6.88 -19.38 -2.16
N ASP A 18 5.69 -19.83 -1.80
CA ASP A 18 4.54 -19.94 -2.69
C ASP A 18 3.97 -18.55 -3.03
N GLU A 19 3.82 -17.69 -2.03
CA GLU A 19 3.42 -16.29 -2.25
C GLU A 19 4.44 -15.53 -3.11
N ASN A 20 5.74 -15.72 -2.86
CA ASN A 20 6.80 -15.10 -3.65
C ASN A 20 6.79 -15.60 -5.10
N ALA A 21 6.52 -16.90 -5.33
CA ALA A 21 6.39 -17.45 -6.68
C ALA A 21 5.19 -16.85 -7.42
N ARG A 22 4.03 -16.73 -6.76
CA ARG A 22 2.83 -16.09 -7.32
C ARG A 22 3.07 -14.61 -7.63
N LEU A 23 3.74 -13.88 -6.73
CA LEU A 23 4.08 -12.48 -6.95
C LEU A 23 5.05 -12.30 -8.12
N ALA A 24 6.01 -13.21 -8.31
CA ALA A 24 6.91 -13.19 -9.47
C ALA A 24 6.14 -13.39 -10.79
N GLU A 25 5.13 -14.28 -10.81
CA GLU A 25 4.25 -14.46 -11.97
C GLU A 25 3.43 -13.19 -12.24
N ILE A 26 2.79 -12.62 -11.21
CA ILE A 26 2.00 -11.38 -11.31
C ILE A 26 2.86 -10.24 -11.83
N LYS A 27 4.09 -10.10 -11.32
CA LYS A 27 5.05 -9.09 -11.78
C LYS A 27 5.36 -9.23 -13.26
N THR A 28 5.66 -10.44 -13.73
CA THR A 28 5.90 -10.73 -15.14
C THR A 28 4.68 -10.34 -15.99
N ARG A 29 3.48 -10.69 -15.54
CA ARG A 29 2.22 -10.36 -16.24
C ARG A 29 1.93 -8.86 -16.24
N LEU A 30 2.28 -8.15 -15.18
CA LEU A 30 2.17 -6.69 -15.11
C LEU A 30 3.13 -6.01 -16.08
N ASP A 31 4.38 -6.49 -16.16
CA ASP A 31 5.38 -5.98 -17.09
C ASP A 31 4.94 -6.20 -18.55
N ASP A 32 4.41 -7.40 -18.87
CA ASP A 32 3.84 -7.70 -20.19
C ASP A 32 2.65 -6.79 -20.54
N THR A 33 1.74 -6.61 -19.59
CA THR A 33 0.55 -5.76 -19.77
C THR A 33 0.95 -4.31 -19.95
N THR A 34 1.94 -3.83 -19.20
CA THR A 34 2.45 -2.45 -19.29
C THR A 34 3.11 -2.21 -20.65
N ARG A 35 3.96 -3.13 -21.12
CA ARG A 35 4.56 -3.06 -22.47
C ARG A 35 3.49 -3.06 -23.57
N ALA A 36 2.43 -3.85 -23.43
CA ALA A 36 1.33 -3.86 -24.40
C ALA A 36 0.55 -2.54 -24.41
N ILE A 37 0.35 -1.91 -23.24
CA ILE A 37 -0.26 -0.58 -23.14
C ILE A 37 0.61 0.46 -23.85
N GLU A 38 1.91 0.50 -23.55
CA GLU A 38 2.85 1.43 -24.18
C GLU A 38 2.89 1.28 -25.70
N ALA A 39 2.93 0.03 -26.21
CA ALA A 39 2.87 -0.23 -27.64
C ALA A 39 1.55 0.22 -28.27
N GLY A 40 0.41 -0.02 -27.60
CA GLY A 40 -0.89 0.44 -28.06
C GLY A 40 -1.04 1.96 -28.05
N GLU A 41 -0.47 2.64 -27.05
CA GLU A 41 -0.43 4.10 -26.97
C GLU A 41 0.46 4.72 -28.06
N SER A 42 1.63 4.13 -28.33
CA SER A 42 2.49 4.51 -29.45
C SER A 42 1.75 4.38 -30.78
N ARG A 43 1.05 3.25 -30.99
CA ARG A 43 0.26 3.04 -32.21
C ARG A 43 -0.88 4.05 -32.35
N MET A 44 -1.55 4.39 -31.24
CA MET A 44 -2.57 5.44 -31.21
C MET A 44 -2.01 6.81 -31.63
N GLN A 45 -0.82 7.17 -31.18
CA GLN A 45 -0.15 8.42 -31.58
C GLN A 45 0.21 8.42 -33.07
N GLU A 46 0.72 7.31 -33.60
CA GLU A 46 0.97 7.14 -35.03
C GLU A 46 -0.29 7.31 -35.88
N ILE A 47 -1.41 6.73 -35.44
CA ILE A 47 -2.70 6.89 -36.12
C ILE A 47 -3.16 8.35 -36.09
N HIS A 48 -3.03 9.04 -34.96
CA HIS A 48 -3.38 10.47 -34.88
C HIS A 48 -2.52 11.32 -35.80
N ARG A 49 -1.21 11.06 -35.85
CA ARG A 49 -0.30 11.73 -36.78
C ARG A 49 -0.69 11.46 -38.22
N THR A 50 -0.89 10.20 -38.59
CA THR A 50 -1.29 9.81 -39.96
C THR A 50 -2.61 10.46 -40.36
N ILE A 51 -3.61 10.50 -39.47
CA ILE A 51 -4.89 11.19 -39.74
C ILE A 51 -4.69 12.71 -39.90
N ALA A 52 -3.83 13.32 -39.10
CA ALA A 52 -3.55 14.76 -39.16
C ALA A 52 -2.74 15.16 -40.40
N GLU A 53 -1.78 14.33 -40.81
CA GLU A 53 -0.98 14.48 -42.03
C GLU A 53 -1.80 14.18 -43.29
N ALA A 54 -2.69 13.19 -43.23
CA ALA A 54 -3.64 12.86 -44.29
C ALA A 54 -4.83 13.83 -44.36
N ARG A 55 -4.64 15.12 -43.98
CA ARG A 55 -5.57 16.20 -44.33
C ARG A 55 -5.97 15.98 -45.78
N GLY A 56 -7.26 15.69 -45.98
CA GLY A 56 -7.81 15.21 -47.25
C GLY A 56 -7.46 16.12 -48.42
N PRO A 57 -7.68 15.67 -49.66
CA PRO A 57 -7.39 16.50 -50.82
C PRO A 57 -8.06 17.87 -50.65
N ASP A 58 -7.28 18.93 -50.85
CA ASP A 58 -7.74 20.31 -50.77
C ASP A 58 -9.07 20.42 -51.52
N GLY A 59 -10.10 21.01 -50.90
CA GLY A 59 -11.44 21.06 -51.49
C GLY A 59 -11.42 21.66 -52.90
N ASP A 60 -10.49 22.59 -53.11
CA ASP A 60 -10.21 23.20 -54.40
C ASP A 60 -9.51 22.22 -55.37
N ALA A 61 -8.57 21.41 -54.91
CA ALA A 61 -7.91 20.37 -55.72
C ALA A 61 -8.86 19.21 -56.11
N VAL A 62 -9.84 18.87 -55.27
CA VAL A 62 -10.89 17.88 -55.60
C VAL A 62 -11.86 18.45 -56.62
N ALA A 63 -12.28 19.71 -56.43
CA ALA A 63 -13.13 20.41 -57.38
C ALA A 63 -12.45 20.52 -58.75
N ASP A 64 -11.16 20.87 -58.78
CA ASP A 64 -10.34 20.94 -59.99
C ASP A 64 -10.17 19.56 -60.66
N ALA A 65 -9.95 18.49 -59.90
CA ALA A 65 -9.85 17.13 -60.46
C ALA A 65 -11.18 16.60 -61.02
N LEU A 66 -12.29 16.91 -60.36
CA LEU A 66 -13.65 16.58 -60.83
C LEU A 66 -14.02 17.35 -62.11
N LEU A 67 -13.59 18.61 -62.22
CA LEU A 67 -13.77 19.44 -63.42
C LEU A 67 -12.82 19.05 -64.55
N ALA A 68 -11.60 18.60 -64.24
CA ALA A 68 -10.56 18.33 -65.23
C ALA A 68 -10.80 17.04 -66.02
N HIS A 69 -11.12 15.90 -65.38
CA HIS A 69 -11.61 14.67 -66.02
C HIS A 69 -12.06 13.64 -64.96
N GLY A 70 -13.20 13.88 -64.30
CA GLY A 70 -14.19 12.86 -63.88
C GLY A 70 -13.81 11.69 -62.94
N ASP A 71 -12.57 11.52 -62.47
CA ASP A 71 -12.20 10.30 -61.74
C ASP A 71 -12.40 10.40 -60.21
N ALA A 72 -13.64 10.18 -59.78
CA ALA A 72 -14.04 10.11 -58.37
C ALA A 72 -13.36 8.97 -57.57
N ALA A 73 -12.67 8.04 -58.23
CA ALA A 73 -12.05 6.88 -57.60
C ALA A 73 -10.88 7.24 -56.66
N LEU A 74 -10.12 8.30 -56.96
CA LEU A 74 -9.00 8.75 -56.13
C LEU A 74 -9.45 9.29 -54.76
N ALA A 75 -10.54 10.07 -54.72
CA ALA A 75 -11.12 10.58 -53.46
C ALA A 75 -11.74 9.47 -52.59
N ALA A 76 -12.32 8.43 -53.21
CA ALA A 76 -12.88 7.28 -52.51
C ALA A 76 -11.81 6.39 -51.85
N SER A 77 -10.62 6.27 -52.46
CA SER A 77 -9.51 5.47 -51.92
C SER A 77 -8.86 6.07 -50.66
N ALA A 78 -8.74 7.40 -50.60
CA ALA A 78 -8.28 8.13 -49.42
C ALA A 78 -9.30 8.08 -48.26
N SER A 79 -10.60 8.04 -48.58
CA SER A 79 -11.66 7.93 -47.59
C SER A 79 -11.71 6.54 -46.93
N ARG A 80 -11.47 5.46 -47.70
CA ARG A 80 -11.37 4.09 -47.18
C ARG A 80 -10.22 3.91 -46.18
N THR A 81 -9.07 4.55 -46.42
CA THR A 81 -7.93 4.51 -45.49
C THR A 81 -8.21 5.29 -44.22
N GLY A 82 -8.92 6.42 -44.31
CA GLY A 82 -9.37 7.18 -43.13
C GLY A 82 -10.39 6.44 -42.25
N GLU A 83 -11.35 5.72 -42.84
CA GLU A 83 -12.31 4.89 -42.10
C GLU A 83 -11.63 3.71 -41.40
N GLN A 84 -10.72 3.01 -42.08
CA GLN A 84 -9.92 1.93 -41.48
C GLN A 84 -9.10 2.41 -40.28
N LEU A 85 -8.47 3.59 -40.36
CA LEU A 85 -7.73 4.18 -39.25
C LEU A 85 -8.65 4.57 -38.07
N LYS A 86 -9.89 4.98 -38.33
CA LYS A 86 -10.90 5.25 -37.29
C LYS A 86 -11.36 3.96 -36.61
N GLU A 87 -11.58 2.89 -37.36
CA GLU A 87 -11.92 1.57 -36.83
C GLU A 87 -10.78 0.97 -36.00
N GLU A 88 -9.54 1.08 -36.49
CA GLU A 88 -8.34 0.67 -35.75
C GLU A 88 -8.23 1.46 -34.43
N LYS A 89 -8.41 2.79 -34.47
CA LYS A 89 -8.44 3.65 -33.28
C LYS A 89 -9.49 3.22 -32.27
N ALA A 90 -10.73 2.95 -32.72
CA ALA A 90 -11.81 2.52 -31.82
C ALA A 90 -11.46 1.17 -31.16
N SER A 91 -10.90 0.24 -31.94
CA SER A 91 -10.46 -1.06 -31.44
C SER A 91 -9.30 -0.95 -30.44
N LEU A 92 -8.35 -0.05 -30.70
CA LEU A 92 -7.22 0.23 -29.79
C LEU A 92 -7.68 0.87 -28.49
N ILE A 93 -8.64 1.80 -28.51
CA ILE A 93 -9.19 2.39 -27.28
C ILE A 93 -9.80 1.31 -26.39
N GLU A 94 -10.61 0.41 -26.95
CA GLU A 94 -11.23 -0.67 -26.18
C GLU A 94 -10.19 -1.72 -25.73
N GLY A 95 -9.21 -2.03 -26.58
CA GLY A 95 -8.07 -2.87 -26.22
C GLY A 95 -7.28 -2.31 -25.02
N LEU A 96 -6.90 -1.03 -25.08
CA LEU A 96 -6.18 -0.33 -24.01
C LEU A 96 -7.01 -0.25 -22.73
N ARG A 97 -8.32 -0.01 -22.81
CA ARG A 97 -9.22 -0.03 -21.65
C ARG A 97 -9.19 -1.37 -20.94
N ARG A 98 -9.28 -2.48 -21.69
CA ARG A 98 -9.21 -3.84 -21.13
C ARG A 98 -7.85 -4.16 -20.53
N LEU A 99 -6.76 -3.73 -21.17
CA LEU A 99 -5.40 -3.91 -20.62
C LEU A 99 -5.21 -3.14 -19.31
N ARG A 100 -5.72 -1.92 -19.21
CA ARG A 100 -5.65 -1.12 -17.98
C ARG A 100 -6.42 -1.76 -16.83
N HIS A 101 -7.66 -2.23 -17.07
CA HIS A 101 -8.41 -2.99 -16.07
C HIS A 101 -7.67 -4.27 -15.65
N ARG A 102 -7.09 -5.01 -16.60
CA ARG A 102 -6.29 -6.19 -16.27
C ARG A 102 -5.07 -5.85 -15.41
N ALA A 103 -4.43 -4.71 -15.63
CA ALA A 103 -3.34 -4.25 -14.78
C ALA A 103 -3.82 -3.87 -13.37
N GLU A 104 -5.02 -3.27 -13.23
CA GLU A 104 -5.65 -3.00 -11.93
C GLU A 104 -5.97 -4.31 -11.18
N ASP A 105 -6.56 -5.29 -11.86
CA ASP A 105 -6.88 -6.61 -11.28
C ASP A 105 -5.61 -7.31 -10.76
N LEU A 106 -4.52 -7.28 -11.55
CA LEU A 106 -3.24 -7.85 -11.15
C LEU A 106 -2.63 -7.14 -9.93
N ARG A 107 -2.78 -5.81 -9.81
CA ARG A 107 -2.32 -5.07 -8.63
C ARG A 107 -3.14 -5.43 -7.40
N ALA A 108 -4.47 -5.54 -7.53
CA ALA A 108 -5.35 -5.98 -6.45
C ALA A 108 -5.02 -7.41 -6.00
N GLU A 109 -4.70 -8.32 -6.93
CA GLU A 109 -4.26 -9.67 -6.61
C GLU A 109 -2.93 -9.66 -5.83
N ARG A 110 -1.96 -8.84 -6.26
CA ARG A 110 -0.70 -8.63 -5.51
C ARG A 110 -0.96 -8.15 -4.09
N ASP A 111 -1.80 -7.13 -3.92
CA ASP A 111 -2.11 -6.57 -2.60
C ASP A 111 -2.79 -7.61 -1.68
N THR A 112 -3.63 -8.46 -2.26
CA THR A 112 -4.29 -9.57 -1.55
C THR A 112 -3.28 -10.58 -1.04
N ILE A 113 -2.32 -11.00 -1.87
CA ILE A 113 -1.25 -11.95 -1.46
C ILE A 113 -0.40 -11.36 -0.34
N GLN A 114 -0.04 -10.07 -0.43
CA GLN A 114 0.73 -9.40 0.62
C GLN A 114 -0.08 -9.27 1.92
N LEU A 115 -1.39 -9.04 1.84
CA LEU A 115 -2.27 -9.01 3.01
C LEU A 115 -2.38 -10.39 3.67
N GLU A 116 -2.49 -11.46 2.90
CA GLU A 116 -2.49 -12.84 3.39
C GLU A 116 -1.18 -13.18 4.12
N ALA A 117 -0.04 -12.81 3.53
CA ALA A 117 1.28 -12.99 4.15
C ALA A 117 1.39 -12.23 5.48
N ARG A 118 0.87 -10.99 5.55
CA ARG A 118 0.77 -10.23 6.81
C ARG A 118 -0.12 -10.90 7.83
N GLY A 119 -1.24 -11.51 7.40
CA GLY A 119 -2.11 -12.30 8.26
C GLY A 119 -1.38 -13.48 8.90
N LYS A 120 -0.57 -14.22 8.13
CA LYS A 120 0.25 -15.33 8.66
C LYS A 120 1.23 -14.86 9.74
N ALA A 121 1.95 -13.76 9.50
CA ALA A 121 2.85 -13.17 10.49
C ALA A 121 2.09 -12.71 11.74
N ALA A 122 0.92 -12.08 11.58
CA ALA A 122 0.10 -11.62 12.71
C ALA A 122 -0.39 -12.77 13.61
N VAL A 123 -0.76 -13.92 13.02
CA VAL A 123 -1.15 -15.11 13.79
C VAL A 123 0.01 -15.60 14.67
N VAL A 124 1.23 -15.62 14.12
CA VAL A 124 2.43 -16.02 14.88
C VAL A 124 2.79 -15.00 15.96
N ALA A 125 2.57 -13.71 15.72
CA ALA A 125 2.84 -12.63 16.67
C ALA A 125 1.87 -12.61 17.86
N LYS A 126 0.71 -13.25 17.75
CA LYS A 126 -0.39 -13.15 18.72
C LYS A 126 0.03 -13.41 20.17
N PRO A 127 0.83 -14.45 20.51
CA PRO A 127 1.25 -14.69 21.89
C PRO A 127 2.11 -13.56 22.48
N LEU A 128 2.98 -12.96 21.67
CA LEU A 128 3.80 -11.82 22.10
C LEU A 128 2.92 -10.59 22.35
N VAL A 129 1.93 -10.34 21.49
CA VAL A 129 0.96 -9.26 21.71
C VAL A 129 0.17 -9.48 23.00
N GLU A 130 -0.33 -10.70 23.25
CA GLU A 130 -1.03 -11.03 24.50
C GLU A 130 -0.14 -10.85 25.74
N HIS A 131 1.14 -11.21 25.63
CA HIS A 131 2.13 -10.99 26.70
C HIS A 131 2.32 -9.49 26.99
N LEU A 132 2.59 -8.68 25.97
CA LEU A 132 2.74 -7.23 26.10
C LEU A 132 1.49 -6.57 26.69
N MET A 133 0.30 -7.04 26.31
CA MET A 133 -0.96 -6.57 26.88
C MET A 133 -1.12 -6.92 28.36
N ALA A 134 -0.71 -8.12 28.76
CA ALA A 134 -0.72 -8.52 30.16
C ALA A 134 0.26 -7.70 31.01
N GLU A 135 1.46 -7.42 30.48
CA GLU A 135 2.45 -6.56 31.14
C GLU A 135 1.96 -5.11 31.30
N GLN A 136 1.34 -4.55 30.26
CA GLN A 136 0.72 -3.23 30.34
C GLN A 136 -0.34 -3.19 31.44
N LEU A 137 -1.23 -4.19 31.51
CA LEU A 137 -2.28 -4.27 32.52
C LEU A 137 -1.70 -4.35 33.93
N LYS A 138 -0.67 -5.18 34.14
CA LYS A 138 0.03 -5.30 35.44
C LYS A 138 0.67 -3.98 35.85
N THR A 139 1.27 -3.26 34.90
CA THR A 139 1.89 -1.95 35.15
C THR A 139 0.82 -0.92 35.54
N ALA A 140 -0.30 -0.86 34.82
CA ALA A 140 -1.44 0.00 35.16
C ALA A 140 -2.00 -0.29 36.56
N GLN A 141 -2.16 -1.58 36.92
CA GLN A 141 -2.59 -1.98 38.26
C GLN A 141 -1.60 -1.54 39.36
N SER A 142 -0.31 -1.55 39.06
CA SER A 142 0.73 -1.11 40.00
C SER A 142 0.65 0.39 40.25
N VAL A 143 0.43 1.19 39.20
CA VAL A 143 0.19 2.65 39.31
C VAL A 143 -1.07 2.93 40.14
N MET A 144 -2.18 2.22 39.87
CA MET A 144 -3.41 2.37 40.66
C MET A 144 -3.21 2.03 42.14
N SER A 145 -2.46 0.95 42.43
CA SER A 145 -2.15 0.54 43.80
C SER A 145 -1.29 1.57 44.54
N ALA A 146 -0.30 2.15 43.85
CA ALA A 146 0.52 3.24 44.40
C ALA A 146 -0.32 4.49 44.73
N TYR A 147 -1.29 4.83 43.87
CA TYR A 147 -2.20 5.95 44.15
C TYR A 147 -3.08 5.71 45.36
N ALA A 148 -3.63 4.49 45.49
CA ALA A 148 -4.44 4.12 46.64
C ALA A 148 -3.63 4.21 47.95
N ALA A 149 -2.40 3.69 47.94
CA ALA A 149 -1.49 3.77 49.09
C ALA A 149 -1.16 5.23 49.47
N LEU A 150 -0.80 6.05 48.48
CA LEU A 150 -0.45 7.45 48.71
C LEU A 150 -1.65 8.30 49.15
N SER A 151 -2.83 8.02 48.61
CA SER A 151 -4.08 8.64 49.07
C SER A 151 -4.40 8.27 50.51
N GLY A 152 -4.21 7.00 50.89
CA GLY A 152 -4.35 6.55 52.27
C GLY A 152 -3.39 7.27 53.22
N LEU A 153 -2.11 7.39 52.85
CA LEU A 153 -1.12 8.15 53.61
C LEU A 153 -1.48 9.63 53.71
N THR A 154 -1.93 10.23 52.61
CA THR A 154 -2.36 11.63 52.55
C THR A 154 -3.54 11.89 53.50
N MET A 155 -4.54 11.00 53.50
CA MET A 155 -5.69 11.10 54.39
C MET A 155 -5.31 10.89 55.86
N ALA A 156 -4.38 9.98 56.14
CA ALA A 156 -3.94 9.68 57.50
C ALA A 156 -3.02 10.75 58.10
N THR A 157 -2.20 11.41 57.28
CA THR A 157 -1.14 12.33 57.75
C THR A 157 -1.41 13.80 57.45
N GLY A 158 -2.31 14.10 56.51
CA GLY A 158 -2.53 15.45 55.99
C GLY A 158 -1.42 15.96 55.04
N GLY A 159 -0.36 15.18 54.78
CA GLY A 159 0.76 15.52 53.90
C GLY A 159 0.64 14.95 52.48
N PHE A 160 1.67 15.15 51.65
CA PHE A 160 1.86 14.50 50.33
C PHE A 160 0.79 14.78 49.25
N GLN A 161 0.10 15.93 49.35
CA GLN A 161 -0.93 16.31 48.38
C GLN A 161 -0.38 16.49 46.97
N SER A 162 0.84 17.03 46.83
CA SER A 162 1.52 17.24 45.54
C SER A 162 1.78 15.93 44.81
N GLU A 163 2.34 14.95 45.51
CA GLU A 163 2.68 13.62 44.99
C GLU A 163 1.41 12.85 44.63
N ARG A 164 0.36 12.97 45.45
CA ARG A 164 -0.96 12.39 45.16
C ARG A 164 -1.55 12.97 43.87
N SER A 165 -1.43 14.27 43.65
CA SER A 165 -1.91 14.94 42.43
C SER A 165 -1.16 14.45 41.19
N LEU A 166 0.18 14.34 41.24
CA LEU A 166 0.97 13.81 40.12
C LEU A 166 0.55 12.38 39.74
N LEU A 167 0.29 11.54 40.75
CA LEU A 167 -0.11 10.15 40.51
C LEU A 167 -1.58 10.03 40.06
N HIS A 168 -2.43 10.99 40.44
CA HIS A 168 -3.78 11.13 39.89
C HIS A 168 -3.76 11.53 38.40
N GLU A 169 -2.85 12.42 38.01
CA GLU A 169 -2.62 12.78 36.61
C GLU A 169 -2.14 11.55 35.82
N ALA A 170 -1.22 10.76 36.38
CA ALA A 170 -0.78 9.49 35.79
C ALA A 170 -1.92 8.52 35.50
N ILE A 171 -2.84 8.35 36.45
CA ILE A 171 -4.04 7.53 36.27
C ILE A 171 -4.97 8.13 35.22
N SER A 172 -5.14 9.45 35.21
CA SER A 172 -5.94 10.12 34.18
C SER A 172 -5.34 9.90 32.78
N GLY A 173 -4.01 9.89 32.69
CA GLY A 173 -3.19 9.43 31.55
C GLY A 173 -3.61 8.07 31.02
N LEU A 174 -3.65 7.07 31.90
CA LEU A 174 -4.03 5.69 31.57
C LEU A 174 -5.47 5.55 31.06
N HIS A 175 -6.37 6.49 31.38
CA HIS A 175 -7.77 6.50 30.92
C HIS A 175 -7.98 7.31 29.63
N GLY A 176 -6.92 7.66 28.90
CA GLY A 176 -7.00 8.34 27.61
C GLY A 176 -7.18 9.85 27.70
N ARG A 177 -6.80 10.48 28.82
CA ARG A 177 -6.62 11.94 28.92
C ARG A 177 -5.12 12.24 28.91
N ASP A 178 -4.69 13.44 28.52
CA ASP A 178 -3.27 13.84 28.33
C ASP A 178 -2.33 13.74 29.57
N GLY A 179 -2.77 13.13 30.66
CA GLY A 179 -2.28 13.33 32.02
C GLY A 179 -0.92 12.77 32.40
N LEU A 180 -0.11 12.18 31.49
CA LEU A 180 1.23 11.74 31.90
C LEU A 180 2.31 11.89 30.82
N LEU A 181 1.96 11.63 29.57
CA LEU A 181 2.90 11.63 28.46
C LEU A 181 2.50 12.59 27.34
N GLY A 182 1.63 13.58 27.62
CA GLY A 182 1.15 14.53 26.60
C GLY A 182 2.25 15.34 25.88
N TYR A 183 3.47 15.37 26.42
CA TYR A 183 4.65 15.98 25.79
C TYR A 183 5.53 14.99 25.00
N VAL A 184 5.35 13.67 25.20
CA VAL A 184 6.12 12.64 24.52
C VAL A 184 5.48 12.37 23.17
N ARG A 185 6.17 12.77 22.10
CA ARG A 185 5.66 12.67 20.72
C ARG A 185 5.98 11.34 20.04
N ALA A 186 6.90 10.57 20.60
CA ALA A 186 7.32 9.27 20.07
C ALA A 186 7.83 8.37 21.20
N ALA A 187 7.64 7.06 21.05
CA ALA A 187 8.21 6.03 21.90
C ALA A 187 9.26 5.24 21.12
N GLU A 188 10.41 4.98 21.76
CA GLU A 188 11.40 4.07 21.23
C GLU A 188 10.87 2.64 21.25
N VAL A 189 11.12 1.89 20.17
CA VAL A 189 10.80 0.47 20.08
C VAL A 189 11.90 -0.31 20.80
N PRO A 190 11.57 -1.15 21.80
CA PRO A 190 12.56 -1.95 22.52
C PRO A 190 13.46 -2.77 21.59
N GLU A 191 14.75 -2.90 21.94
CA GLU A 191 15.73 -3.63 21.13
C GLU A 191 15.30 -5.07 20.87
N GLU A 192 14.75 -5.74 21.88
CA GLU A 192 14.27 -7.12 21.79
C GLU A 192 13.12 -7.25 20.78
N LEU A 193 12.25 -6.24 20.68
CA LEU A 193 11.19 -6.24 19.68
C LEU A 193 11.73 -5.95 18.28
N ARG A 194 12.77 -5.12 18.16
CA ARG A 194 13.46 -4.87 16.88
C ARG A 194 14.13 -6.15 16.37
N GLU A 195 14.83 -6.88 17.24
CA GLU A 195 15.43 -8.18 16.89
C GLU A 195 14.37 -9.20 16.42
N VAL A 196 13.22 -9.24 17.10
CA VAL A 196 12.08 -10.07 16.66
C VAL A 196 11.60 -9.66 15.27
N ILE A 197 11.44 -8.36 14.99
CA ILE A 197 11.00 -7.87 13.68
C ILE A 197 12.04 -8.19 12.60
N ASP A 198 13.33 -8.06 12.91
CA ASP A 198 14.43 -8.36 11.97
C ASP A 198 14.45 -9.86 11.57
N ALA A 199 13.87 -10.76 12.37
CA ALA A 199 13.69 -12.16 11.97
C ALA A 199 12.73 -12.35 10.77
N LEU A 200 11.96 -11.33 10.41
CA LEU A 200 11.13 -11.29 9.20
C LEU A 200 11.87 -10.72 7.99
N ASP A 201 13.14 -10.32 8.12
CA ASP A 201 13.94 -9.88 6.99
C ASP A 201 14.19 -11.02 5.99
N GLY A 202 14.37 -10.64 4.72
CA GLY A 202 14.70 -11.59 3.66
C GLY A 202 13.56 -12.51 3.23
N LYS A 203 12.32 -12.29 3.72
CA LYS A 203 11.12 -13.06 3.35
C LYS A 203 10.54 -12.76 1.95
N GLY A 204 11.24 -11.95 1.16
CA GLY A 204 10.90 -11.65 -0.24
C GLY A 204 9.90 -10.50 -0.41
N GLU A 205 9.26 -10.42 -1.57
CA GLU A 205 8.27 -9.37 -1.88
C GLU A 205 6.90 -9.65 -1.23
N ALA A 206 6.63 -10.90 -0.87
CA ALA A 206 5.42 -11.30 -0.16
C ALA A 206 5.28 -10.60 1.20
N PHE A 207 6.41 -10.38 1.89
CA PHE A 207 6.40 -9.74 3.19
C PHE A 207 7.64 -8.87 3.39
N GLN A 208 7.42 -7.57 3.56
CA GLN A 208 8.45 -6.58 3.84
C GLN A 208 8.12 -5.88 5.17
N PRO A 209 8.82 -6.19 6.27
CA PRO A 209 8.60 -5.52 7.54
C PRO A 209 9.03 -4.05 7.45
N ALA A 210 8.28 -3.17 8.09
CA ALA A 210 8.73 -1.80 8.33
C ALA A 210 9.75 -1.82 9.47
N LYS A 211 10.97 -1.32 9.21
CA LYS A 211 11.97 -1.14 10.26
C LYS A 211 11.69 0.16 11.00
N LEU A 212 11.17 0.06 12.22
CA LEU A 212 10.83 1.21 13.06
C LEU A 212 11.69 1.20 14.31
N GLY A 213 12.48 2.27 14.50
CA GLY A 213 13.20 2.54 15.75
C GLY A 213 12.34 3.32 16.74
N GLU A 214 11.39 4.12 16.25
CA GLU A 214 10.46 4.92 17.05
C GLU A 214 9.05 4.84 16.45
N ILE A 215 8.04 4.92 17.31
CA ILE A 215 6.62 5.00 16.92
C ILE A 215 6.07 6.33 17.44
N PRO A 216 5.46 7.16 16.58
CA PRO A 216 4.86 8.40 17.04
C PRO A 216 3.63 8.14 17.90
N LEU A 217 3.49 8.93 18.98
CA LEU A 217 2.35 8.90 19.90
C LEU A 217 1.48 10.13 19.58
N TYR A 218 0.37 9.90 18.85
CA TYR A 218 -0.60 10.93 18.48
C TYR A 218 -1.94 10.70 19.17
#